data_AF-A0AAZ3RVH6-F1
#
_entry.id   AF-A0AAZ3RVH6-F1
#
_cell.length_a   1.000
_cell.length_b   1.000
_cell.length_c   1.000
_cell.angle_alpha   90.00
_cell.angle_beta   90.00
_cell.angle_gamma   90.00
#
_symmetry.space_group_name_H-M   'P 1'
#
loop_
_entity.id
_entity.type
_entity.pdbx_description
1 polymer ?
#
loop_
_entity_poly.entity_id
_entity_poly.type
_entity_poly.pdbx_seq_one_letter_code
_entity_poly.pdbx_strand_id
1 'polypeptide(L)'
;STLESNPSHLRELDLSNNDLKDSGVKLLSAGLGNPHCKLETLRLSGCLVTEEGCASLVSALRSNPSHLRELDLSYNHPGDSGVRLLSAGLEDPHCRLEKLKYVEGLYVCDLTLDPNTVNRRLSLSEENRKFWFLQKCPRA
;
A
#
# COMPACT_ATOMS: atom_id res chain seq x y z
N SER A 1 -24.54 -19.80 12.61
CA SER A 1 -23.53 -19.67 11.54
C SER A 1 -22.25 -19.14 12.18
N THR A 2 -21.19 -19.94 12.10
CA THR A 2 -20.07 -20.01 13.07
C THR A 2 -18.89 -19.10 12.70
N LEU A 3 -19.11 -17.81 12.47
CA LEU A 3 -18.08 -16.87 11.98
C LEU A 3 -17.70 -15.75 12.95
N GLU A 4 -17.92 -15.91 14.26
CA GLU A 4 -17.41 -14.99 15.29
C GLU A 4 -16.11 -15.49 15.98
N SER A 5 -15.61 -16.68 15.63
CA SER A 5 -14.52 -17.30 16.39
C SER A 5 -13.16 -17.21 15.70
N ASN A 6 -12.55 -16.02 15.83
CA ASN A 6 -11.13 -15.74 16.07
C ASN A 6 -10.76 -14.42 15.37
N PRO A 7 -10.55 -13.31 16.10
CA PRO A 7 -9.83 -12.19 15.52
C PRO A 7 -8.47 -12.75 15.10
N SER A 8 -8.17 -12.75 13.80
CA SER A 8 -6.93 -13.32 13.30
C SER A 8 -5.77 -12.64 14.01
N HIS A 9 -5.03 -13.37 14.84
CA HIS A 9 -3.79 -12.91 15.45
C HIS A 9 -2.67 -12.71 14.42
N LEU A 10 -2.96 -12.97 13.14
CA LEU A 10 -2.06 -12.79 12.01
C LEU A 10 -1.63 -11.33 11.94
N ARG A 11 -0.34 -11.10 12.21
CA ARG A 11 0.31 -9.79 12.10
C ARG A 11 1.02 -9.63 10.76
N GLU A 12 1.50 -10.71 10.19
CA GLU A 12 2.25 -10.69 8.92
C GLU A 12 1.65 -11.70 7.95
N LEU A 13 1.46 -11.26 6.71
CA LEU A 13 0.98 -12.07 5.60
C LEU A 13 1.85 -11.78 4.39
N ASP A 14 2.60 -12.79 3.96
CA ASP A 14 3.37 -12.75 2.73
C ASP A 14 2.70 -13.63 1.68
N LEU A 15 2.24 -13.01 0.61
CA LEU A 15 1.66 -13.66 -0.57
C LEU A 15 2.46 -13.35 -1.83
N SER A 16 3.70 -12.89 -1.69
CA SER A 16 4.54 -12.52 -2.83
C SER A 16 4.70 -13.66 -3.83
N ASN A 17 4.82 -13.33 -5.11
CA ASN A 17 4.97 -14.24 -6.25
C ASN A 17 3.78 -15.20 -6.44
N ASN A 18 2.58 -14.79 -6.04
CA ASN A 18 1.32 -15.48 -6.35
C ASN A 18 0.51 -14.72 -7.38
N ASP A 19 -0.19 -15.44 -8.26
CA ASP A 19 -1.06 -14.87 -9.30
C ASP A 19 -2.41 -14.38 -8.73
N LEU A 20 -2.34 -13.43 -7.79
CA LEU A 20 -3.51 -12.87 -7.11
C LEU A 20 -4.33 -11.97 -8.03
N LYS A 21 -3.65 -11.14 -8.84
CA LYS A 21 -4.24 -10.08 -9.67
C LYS A 21 -5.10 -9.11 -8.83
N ASP A 22 -5.80 -8.20 -9.49
CA ASP A 22 -6.67 -7.23 -8.82
C ASP A 22 -7.85 -7.89 -8.09
N SER A 23 -8.35 -9.02 -8.60
CA SER A 23 -9.46 -9.76 -7.99
C SER A 23 -9.08 -10.36 -6.63
N GLY A 24 -7.89 -10.95 -6.51
CA GLY A 24 -7.35 -11.43 -5.24
C GLY A 24 -7.10 -10.30 -4.26
N VAL A 25 -6.52 -9.19 -4.73
CA VAL A 25 -6.31 -7.99 -3.91
C VAL A 25 -7.63 -7.41 -3.40
N LYS A 26 -8.68 -7.39 -4.22
CA LYS A 26 -10.01 -6.92 -3.81
C LYS A 26 -10.59 -7.73 -2.65
N LEU A 27 -10.41 -9.06 -2.66
CA LEU A 27 -10.82 -9.92 -1.56
C LEU A 27 -9.98 -9.67 -0.30
N LEU A 28 -8.66 -9.49 -0.45
CA LEU A 28 -7.77 -9.13 0.66
C LEU A 28 -8.17 -7.78 1.27
N SER A 29 -8.45 -6.78 0.44
CA SER A 29 -8.92 -5.45 0.86
C SER A 29 -10.21 -5.51 1.67
N ALA A 30 -11.16 -6.38 1.29
CA ALA A 30 -12.37 -6.59 2.09
C ALA A 30 -12.05 -7.15 3.49
N GLY A 31 -11.05 -8.04 3.59
CA GLY A 31 -10.55 -8.55 4.87
C GLY A 31 -9.82 -7.49 5.70
N LEU A 32 -8.98 -6.66 5.06
CA LEU A 32 -8.30 -5.52 5.70
C LEU A 32 -9.30 -4.48 6.23
N GLY A 33 -10.43 -4.31 5.55
CA GLY A 33 -11.53 -3.46 5.98
C GLY A 33 -12.28 -3.97 7.22
N ASN A 34 -12.04 -5.20 7.67
CA ASN A 34 -12.66 -5.72 8.89
C ASN A 34 -12.04 -5.05 10.15
N PRO A 35 -12.85 -4.47 11.06
CA PRO A 35 -12.35 -3.77 12.26
C PRO A 35 -11.58 -4.68 13.24
N HIS A 36 -11.76 -6.00 13.13
CA HIS A 36 -11.03 -6.99 13.92
C HIS A 36 -9.74 -7.47 13.26
N CYS A 37 -9.44 -7.06 12.02
CA CYS A 37 -8.19 -7.39 11.35
C CYS A 37 -7.01 -6.77 12.10
N LYS A 38 -6.01 -7.59 12.42
CA LYS A 38 -4.80 -7.18 13.17
C LYS A 38 -3.53 -7.24 12.33
N LEU A 39 -3.67 -7.35 11.02
CA LEU A 39 -2.54 -7.42 10.10
C LEU A 39 -1.75 -6.11 10.13
N GLU A 40 -0.45 -6.21 10.37
CA GLU A 40 0.52 -5.11 10.44
C GLU A 40 1.40 -5.08 9.18
N THR A 41 1.65 -6.24 8.58
CA THR A 41 2.53 -6.39 7.44
C THR A 41 1.85 -7.20 6.34
N LEU A 42 1.79 -6.63 5.14
CA LEU A 42 1.27 -7.30 3.94
C LEU A 42 2.29 -7.21 2.81
N ARG A 43 2.69 -8.38 2.28
CA ARG A 43 3.60 -8.45 1.12
C ARG A 43 2.88 -9.08 -0.06
N LEU A 44 2.82 -8.33 -1.15
CA LEU A 44 2.18 -8.67 -2.42
C LEU A 44 3.16 -8.47 -3.57
N SER A 45 4.46 -8.64 -3.32
CA SER A 45 5.47 -8.43 -4.35
C SER A 45 5.26 -9.40 -5.51
N GLY A 46 5.24 -8.94 -6.76
CA GLY A 46 5.11 -9.84 -7.91
C GLY A 46 3.75 -10.52 -8.03
N CYS A 47 2.67 -9.85 -7.62
CA CYS A 47 1.31 -10.41 -7.59
C CYS A 47 0.41 -9.99 -8.77
N LEU A 48 0.99 -9.38 -9.81
CA LEU A 48 0.29 -8.84 -10.97
C LEU A 48 -0.80 -7.81 -10.61
N VAL A 49 -0.55 -7.01 -9.56
CA VAL A 49 -1.45 -5.94 -9.12
C VAL A 49 -1.36 -4.75 -10.05
N THR A 50 -2.51 -4.20 -10.44
CA THR A 50 -2.62 -3.00 -11.28
C THR A 50 -3.24 -1.83 -10.52
N GLU A 51 -3.60 -0.75 -11.23
CA GLU A 51 -4.29 0.40 -10.67
C GLU A 51 -5.61 0.04 -9.95
N GLU A 52 -6.34 -0.99 -10.40
CA GLU A 52 -7.59 -1.42 -9.78
C GLU A 52 -7.36 -2.05 -8.40
N GLY A 53 -6.34 -2.90 -8.27
CA GLY A 53 -5.93 -3.46 -6.99
C GLY A 53 -5.43 -2.39 -6.03
N CYS A 54 -4.68 -1.40 -6.53
CA CYS A 54 -4.27 -0.23 -5.73
C CYS A 54 -5.46 0.56 -5.20
N ALA A 55 -6.47 0.82 -6.04
CA ALA A 55 -7.70 1.50 -5.61
C ALA A 55 -8.40 0.74 -4.47
N SER A 56 -8.47 -0.59 -4.59
CA SER A 56 -9.05 -1.47 -3.56
C SER A 56 -8.26 -1.42 -2.25
N LEU A 57 -6.92 -1.42 -2.30
CA LEU A 57 -6.06 -1.30 -1.12
C LEU A 57 -6.23 0.06 -0.44
N VAL A 58 -6.22 1.15 -1.22
CA VAL A 58 -6.40 2.51 -0.68
C VAL A 58 -7.76 2.66 0.00
N SER A 59 -8.83 2.10 -0.58
CA SER A 59 -10.15 2.11 0.06
C SER A 59 -10.13 1.39 1.41
N ALA A 60 -9.46 0.24 1.51
CA ALA A 60 -9.29 -0.47 2.78
C ALA A 60 -8.47 0.32 3.81
N LEU A 61 -7.39 0.99 3.38
CA LEU A 61 -6.55 1.81 4.25
C LEU A 61 -7.27 3.03 4.84
N ARG A 62 -8.28 3.55 4.13
CA ARG A 62 -9.10 4.70 4.57
C ARG A 62 -10.31 4.31 5.41
N SER A 63 -10.89 3.14 5.18
CA SER A 63 -12.20 2.76 5.74
C SER A 63 -12.17 2.28 7.20
N ASN A 64 -10.99 2.12 7.78
CA ASN A 64 -10.82 1.73 9.19
C ASN A 64 -9.46 2.24 9.69
N PRO A 65 -9.24 2.42 11.02
CA PRO A 65 -7.88 2.51 11.53
C PRO A 65 -7.19 1.17 11.30
N SER A 66 -6.66 1.00 10.09
CA SER A 66 -5.90 -0.17 9.70
C SER A 66 -4.74 -0.35 10.67
N HIS A 67 -4.51 -1.58 11.12
CA HIS A 67 -3.29 -1.91 11.85
C HIS A 67 -2.09 -2.02 10.91
N LEU A 68 -2.31 -1.97 9.59
CA LEU A 68 -1.27 -2.14 8.58
C LEU A 68 -0.26 -1.00 8.66
N ARG A 69 1.00 -1.38 8.90
CA ARG A 69 2.18 -0.53 8.99
C ARG A 69 3.09 -0.70 7.79
N GLU A 70 3.16 -1.90 7.24
CA GLU A 70 4.02 -2.20 6.09
C GLU A 70 3.23 -2.81 4.95
N LEU A 71 3.39 -2.24 3.75
CA LEU A 71 2.83 -2.76 2.51
C LEU A 71 3.93 -2.86 1.46
N ASP A 72 4.13 -4.06 0.93
CA ASP A 72 5.05 -4.30 -0.19
C ASP A 72 4.26 -4.63 -1.46
N LEU A 73 4.34 -3.72 -2.44
CA LEU A 73 3.79 -3.83 -3.79
C LEU A 73 4.90 -3.84 -4.85
N SER A 74 6.14 -4.17 -4.49
CA SER A 74 7.24 -4.26 -5.45
C SER A 74 6.95 -5.29 -6.56
N TYR A 75 7.58 -5.12 -7.73
CA TYR A 75 7.38 -6.00 -8.89
C TYR A 75 5.91 -6.16 -9.34
N ASN A 76 5.07 -5.15 -9.14
CA ASN A 76 3.72 -5.05 -9.68
C ASN A 76 3.62 -3.96 -10.77
N HIS A 77 2.42 -3.74 -11.29
CA HIS A 77 2.15 -2.78 -12.37
C HIS A 77 1.07 -1.75 -12.00
N PRO A 78 1.24 -0.99 -10.89
CA PRO A 78 0.22 -0.05 -10.41
C PRO A 78 -0.06 1.09 -11.41
N GLY A 79 0.87 1.39 -12.31
CA GLY A 79 0.79 2.53 -13.23
C GLY A 79 0.77 3.89 -12.52
N ASP A 80 0.85 4.97 -13.30
CA ASP A 80 0.85 6.34 -12.75
C ASP A 80 -0.43 6.62 -11.94
N SER A 81 -1.57 6.09 -12.39
CA SER A 81 -2.86 6.22 -11.71
C SER A 81 -2.84 5.53 -10.34
N GLY A 82 -2.37 4.28 -10.27
CA GLY A 82 -2.28 3.55 -9.01
C GLY A 82 -1.32 4.19 -8.02
N VAL A 83 -0.18 4.70 -8.49
CA VAL A 83 0.77 5.45 -7.65
C VAL A 83 0.13 6.73 -7.11
N ARG A 84 -0.61 7.49 -7.93
CA ARG A 84 -1.35 8.68 -7.45
C ARG A 84 -2.42 8.32 -6.41
N LEU A 85 -3.14 7.23 -6.60
CA LEU A 85 -4.13 6.74 -5.64
C LEU A 85 -3.47 6.36 -4.31
N LEU A 86 -2.35 5.61 -4.37
CA LEU A 86 -1.57 5.26 -3.18
C LEU A 86 -1.13 6.52 -2.45
N SER A 87 -0.50 7.48 -3.14
CA SER A 87 -0.07 8.77 -2.56
C SER A 87 -1.22 9.52 -1.88
N ALA A 88 -2.37 9.65 -2.55
CA ALA A 88 -3.55 10.30 -1.96
C ALA A 88 -4.11 9.50 -0.77
N GLY A 89 -4.01 8.18 -0.79
CA GLY A 89 -4.36 7.31 0.33
C GLY A 89 -3.44 7.51 1.53
N LEU A 90 -2.15 7.74 1.26
CA LEU A 90 -1.17 8.08 2.27
C LEU A 90 -1.40 9.48 2.83
N GLU A 91 -1.91 10.46 2.10
CA GLU A 91 -2.23 11.78 2.67
C GLU A 91 -3.38 11.76 3.69
N ASP A 92 -4.15 10.67 3.75
CA ASP A 92 -5.25 10.52 4.69
C ASP A 92 -4.74 10.50 6.15
N PRO A 93 -5.22 11.39 7.04
CA PRO A 93 -4.77 11.46 8.43
C PRO A 93 -5.07 10.17 9.24
N HIS A 94 -6.01 9.36 8.79
CA HIS A 94 -6.34 8.07 9.40
C HIS A 94 -5.49 6.91 8.88
N CYS A 95 -4.78 7.09 7.77
CA CYS A 95 -3.87 6.08 7.25
C CYS A 95 -2.68 5.90 8.21
N ARG A 96 -2.40 4.67 8.63
CA ARG A 96 -1.38 4.32 9.63
C ARG A 96 -0.14 3.65 9.05
N LEU A 97 -0.06 3.58 7.73
CA LEU A 97 1.05 2.97 7.02
C LEU A 97 2.34 3.76 7.31
N GLU A 98 3.40 3.03 7.65
CA GLU A 98 4.72 3.54 7.99
C GLU A 98 5.73 3.20 6.89
N LYS A 99 5.51 2.12 6.14
CA LYS A 99 6.36 1.71 5.03
C LYS A 99 5.52 1.27 3.83
N LEU A 100 5.81 1.82 2.67
CA LEU A 100 5.30 1.37 1.39
C LEU A 100 6.48 1.04 0.49
N LYS A 101 6.48 -0.14 -0.11
CA LYS A 101 7.41 -0.51 -1.18
C LYS A 101 6.66 -0.63 -2.49
N TYR A 102 7.15 -0.04 -3.56
CA TYR A 102 6.66 -0.31 -4.92
C TYR A 102 7.81 -0.15 -5.92
N VAL A 103 7.65 -0.60 -7.16
CA VAL A 103 8.68 -0.45 -8.20
C VAL A 103 8.24 0.59 -9.24
N GLU A 104 9.11 1.54 -9.55
CA GLU A 104 8.97 2.45 -10.69
C GLU A 104 10.00 2.09 -11.75
N GLY A 105 9.58 1.38 -12.82
CA GLY A 105 10.49 0.90 -13.86
C GLY A 105 11.40 -0.25 -13.39
N LEU A 106 12.72 -0.03 -13.37
CA LEU A 106 13.72 -1.01 -12.92
C LEU A 106 14.13 -0.81 -11.44
N TYR A 107 13.59 0.20 -10.76
CA TYR A 107 14.04 0.60 -9.44
C TYR A 107 12.98 0.30 -8.38
N VAL A 108 13.37 -0.38 -7.30
CA VAL A 108 12.54 -0.53 -6.10
C VAL A 108 12.56 0.79 -5.34
N CYS A 109 11.39 1.38 -5.15
CA CYS A 109 11.18 2.56 -4.34
C CYS A 109 10.72 2.13 -2.94
N ASP A 110 11.56 2.36 -1.93
CA ASP A 110 11.18 2.23 -0.52
C ASP A 110 10.75 3.59 0.01
N LEU A 111 9.50 3.68 0.50
CA LEU A 111 8.96 4.89 1.12
C LEU A 111 8.78 4.65 2.61
N THR A 112 9.49 5.42 3.43
CA THR A 112 9.26 5.49 4.87
C THR A 112 8.40 6.71 5.16
N LEU A 113 7.28 6.50 5.85
CA LEU A 113 6.31 7.53 6.21
C LEU A 113 6.52 7.86 7.69
N ASP A 114 6.77 9.13 8.00
CA ASP A 114 6.75 9.60 9.39
C ASP A 114 5.29 9.90 9.78
N PRO A 115 4.69 9.13 10.70
CA PRO A 115 3.30 9.32 11.10
C PRO A 115 3.09 10.58 11.95
N ASN A 116 4.15 11.24 12.42
CA ASN A 116 4.08 12.39 13.34
C ASN A 116 4.20 13.75 12.65
N THR A 117 4.52 13.79 11.36
CA THR A 117 4.55 15.02 10.58
C THR A 117 3.34 15.09 9.63
N VAL A 118 2.62 16.21 9.64
CA VAL A 118 1.50 16.47 8.70
C VAL A 118 1.95 16.34 7.24
N ASN A 119 3.25 16.52 6.99
CA ASN A 119 3.89 16.24 5.71
C ASN A 119 4.51 14.85 5.73
N ARG A 120 3.78 13.86 5.19
CA ARG A 120 4.36 12.55 4.86
C ARG A 120 5.34 12.72 3.72
N ARG A 121 6.62 12.90 4.07
CA ARG A 121 7.71 13.13 3.13
C ARG A 121 8.00 11.81 2.41
N LEU A 122 7.71 11.74 1.11
CA LEU A 122 8.16 10.65 0.25
C LEU A 122 9.68 10.84 0.02
N SER A 123 10.50 9.95 0.56
CA SER A 123 11.93 9.88 0.24
C SER A 123 12.18 8.69 -0.67
N LEU A 124 12.67 8.95 -1.88
CA LEU A 124 13.19 7.91 -2.77
C LEU A 124 14.63 7.60 -2.30
N SER A 125 14.97 6.34 -2.04
CA SER A 125 16.36 5.99 -1.70
C SER A 125 17.25 6.24 -2.93
N GLU A 126 18.16 7.19 -2.81
CA GLU A 126 19.04 7.61 -3.90
C GLU A 126 20.11 6.57 -4.20
N GLU A 127 19.93 5.83 -5.29
CA GLU A 127 21.08 5.34 -6.06
C GLU A 127 20.97 5.53 -7.58
N ASN A 128 20.00 6.31 -8.09
CA ASN A 128 20.14 7.00 -9.39
C ASN A 128 19.05 8.05 -9.65
N ARG A 129 19.40 9.32 -9.46
CA ARG A 129 18.82 10.54 -10.06
C ARG A 129 17.29 10.69 -10.06
N LYS A 130 16.78 11.36 -9.02
CA LYS A 130 15.97 12.60 -9.03
C LYS A 130 15.00 12.58 -7.86
N PHE A 131 15.23 13.46 -6.90
CA PHE A 131 14.26 13.85 -5.89
C PHE A 131 13.01 14.42 -6.56
N TRP A 132 11.93 13.65 -6.61
CA TRP A 132 10.61 14.26 -6.80
C TRP A 132 10.14 14.79 -5.46
N PHE A 133 10.53 16.03 -5.18
CA PHE A 133 9.74 16.85 -4.26
C PHE A 133 8.32 16.90 -4.83
N LEU A 134 7.34 16.43 -4.06
CA LEU A 134 5.93 16.72 -4.27
C LEU A 134 5.69 18.23 -4.10
N GLN A 135 6.15 19.01 -5.07
CA GLN A 135 5.49 20.24 -5.46
C GLN A 135 5.75 20.48 -6.94
N LYS A 136 4.63 20.42 -7.68
CA LYS A 136 4.37 20.93 -9.03
C LYS A 136 4.51 19.95 -10.19
N CYS A 137 3.35 19.51 -10.68
CA CYS A 137 3.06 19.66 -12.11
C CYS A 137 3.41 21.11 -12.53
N PRO A 138 4.17 21.28 -13.61
CA PRO A 138 3.47 21.65 -14.84
C PRO A 138 3.83 20.73 -15.99
N ARG A 139 2.79 20.42 -16.77
CA ARG A 139 2.90 19.84 -18.10
C ARG A 139 3.69 20.78 -19.00
N ALA A 140 4.49 20.22 -19.91
CA ALA A 140 4.65 20.82 -21.24
C ALA A 140 3.54 20.27 -22.13
#